data_AF-A0A9C7Z5P2-F1
#
_entry.id   AF-A0A9C7Z5P2-F1
#
_cell.length_a   1.000
_cell.length_b   1.000
_cell.length_c   1.000
_cell.angle_alpha   90.00
_cell.angle_beta   90.00
_cell.angle_gamma   90.00
#
_symmetry.space_group_name_H-M   'P 1'
#
loop_
_entity.id
_entity.type
_entity.pdbx_description
1 polymer ?
#
loop_
_entity_poly.entity_id
_entity_poly.type
_entity_poly.pdbx_seq_one_letter_code
_entity_poly.pdbx_strand_id
1 'polypeptide(L)'
;MTLRDRLPEDLLATLDDERDREVIIVLMVSTVILLMFFYWGRPGFAREIGLPQRLEAWGGVFVDRSGTVPYLWWGFSSLILRVALPLAVIVWVLKRRPGDFGFRVKGTFRHLPIYIAGYLFMLPLLVWASRWESFQTYYPFYARASEGGWGLALYEVGYAFQFLGVEAFFRGFMTFGLYRRFGWLAVPMMTVPYTMIHFSKPMPEAAAAILAGLILGTMAIRSKSFVPGLLLHLAVAFTMDFLAM
;
A
#
# COMPACT_ATOMS: atom_id res chain seq x y z
N MET A 1 18.66 33.73 25.40
CA MET A 1 17.39 33.55 24.66
C MET A 1 17.48 32.21 23.95
N THR A 2 16.97 31.18 24.59
CA THR A 2 17.01 29.81 24.07
C THR A 2 15.82 29.59 23.12
N LEU A 3 15.89 28.60 22.22
CA LEU A 3 14.80 28.29 21.27
C LEU A 3 13.43 28.07 21.94
N ARG A 4 13.41 27.77 23.24
CA ARG A 4 12.23 27.66 24.10
C ARG A 4 11.48 29.00 24.27
N ASP A 5 12.17 30.13 24.22
CA ASP A 5 11.59 31.44 24.52
C ASP A 5 10.81 32.05 23.34
N ARG A 6 10.72 31.34 22.19
CA ARG A 6 10.08 31.81 20.95
C ARG A 6 8.87 30.99 20.50
N LEU A 7 8.52 29.93 21.22
CA LEU A 7 7.33 29.15 20.93
C LEU A 7 6.24 29.60 21.89
N PRO A 8 5.11 30.14 21.38
CA PRO A 8 4.05 30.63 22.24
C PRO A 8 3.45 29.45 23.04
N GLU A 9 3.08 29.69 24.31
CA GLU A 9 2.67 28.65 25.27
C GLU A 9 1.45 27.84 24.79
N ASP A 10 0.67 28.39 23.88
CA ASP A 10 -0.44 27.76 23.16
C ASP A 10 -0.01 26.60 22.24
N LEU A 11 1.19 26.62 21.65
CA LEU A 11 1.70 25.50 20.84
C LEU A 11 2.06 24.27 21.71
N LEU A 12 2.44 24.51 22.96
CA LEU A 12 2.74 23.45 23.94
C LEU A 12 1.46 22.96 24.64
N ALA A 13 0.45 23.83 24.79
CA ALA A 13 -0.86 23.51 25.38
C ALA A 13 -1.87 22.91 24.38
N THR A 14 -1.64 23.02 23.06
CA THR A 14 -2.50 22.47 21.99
C THR A 14 -2.31 20.98 21.73
N LEU A 15 -1.37 20.34 22.45
CA LEU A 15 -1.22 18.89 22.52
C LEU A 15 -2.22 18.33 23.53
N ASP A 16 -3.42 18.01 23.06
CA ASP A 16 -4.34 17.16 23.80
C ASP A 16 -3.70 15.75 23.87
N ASP A 17 -3.18 15.40 25.05
CA ASP A 17 -2.00 14.53 25.26
C ASP A 17 -2.04 13.17 24.53
N GLU A 18 -3.23 12.58 24.33
CA GLU A 18 -3.35 11.27 23.69
C GLU A 18 -3.52 11.33 22.16
N ARG A 19 -4.34 12.27 21.64
CA ARG A 19 -4.67 12.34 20.21
C ARG A 19 -3.52 12.90 19.39
N ASP A 20 -2.83 13.90 19.90
CA ASP A 20 -1.70 14.49 19.20
C ASP A 20 -0.47 13.57 19.25
N ARG A 21 -0.28 12.84 20.36
CA ARG A 21 0.72 11.76 20.43
C ARG A 21 0.43 10.65 19.41
N GLU A 22 -0.82 10.25 19.26
CA GLU A 22 -1.22 9.26 18.26
C GLU A 22 -0.87 9.72 16.83
N VAL A 23 -1.18 10.98 16.49
CA VAL A 23 -0.82 11.58 15.20
C VAL A 23 0.69 11.57 14.98
N ILE A 24 1.48 11.99 15.97
CA ILE A 24 2.95 12.01 15.88
C ILE A 24 3.47 10.58 15.63
N ILE A 25 2.97 9.60 16.38
CA ILE A 25 3.37 8.19 16.21
C ILE A 25 3.01 7.71 14.81
N VAL A 26 1.79 7.94 14.34
CA VAL A 26 1.34 7.51 13.01
C VAL A 26 2.23 8.12 11.92
N LEU A 27 2.47 9.43 11.95
CA LEU A 27 3.28 10.11 10.94
C LEU A 27 4.75 9.68 10.97
N MET A 28 5.35 9.56 12.16
CA MET A 28 6.76 9.14 12.28
C MET A 28 6.96 7.69 11.87
N VAL A 29 6.09 6.79 12.33
CA VAL A 29 6.11 5.38 11.93
C VAL A 29 5.87 5.25 10.43
N SER A 30 4.90 5.99 9.88
CA SER A 30 4.66 6.01 8.43
C SER A 30 5.88 6.48 7.64
N THR A 31 6.57 7.52 8.11
CA THR A 31 7.78 8.03 7.46
C THR A 31 8.90 6.98 7.45
N VAL A 32 9.15 6.33 8.59
CA VAL A 32 10.16 5.27 8.71
C VAL A 32 9.79 4.07 7.83
N ILE A 33 8.53 3.62 7.85
CA ILE A 33 8.05 2.52 7.01
C ILE A 33 8.24 2.84 5.53
N LEU A 34 7.85 4.04 5.08
CA LEU A 34 7.98 4.45 3.68
C LEU A 34 9.46 4.49 3.25
N LEU A 35 10.34 5.04 4.09
CA LEU A 35 11.78 5.07 3.85
C LEU A 35 12.34 3.65 3.74
N MET A 36 12.07 2.80 4.75
CA MET A 36 12.58 1.44 4.79
C MET A 36 12.08 0.62 3.60
N PHE A 37 10.80 0.74 3.28
CA PHE A 37 10.21 0.01 2.17
C PHE A 37 10.79 0.48 0.82
N PHE A 38 11.03 1.78 0.65
CA PHE A 38 11.64 2.31 -0.57
C PHE A 38 13.05 1.77 -0.81
N TYR A 39 13.90 1.74 0.22
CA TYR A 39 15.28 1.27 0.09
C TYR A 39 15.42 -0.25 0.08
N TRP A 40 14.70 -0.95 0.95
CA TRP A 40 14.92 -2.38 1.18
C TRP A 40 13.75 -3.26 0.78
N GLY A 41 12.53 -2.73 0.75
CA GLY A 41 11.33 -3.54 0.51
C GLY A 41 11.05 -3.87 -0.96
N ARG A 42 11.71 -3.22 -1.92
CA ARG A 42 11.40 -3.34 -3.36
C ARG A 42 12.16 -4.47 -4.07
N PRO A 43 11.66 -4.99 -5.21
CA PRO A 43 12.34 -6.04 -5.98
C PRO A 43 13.78 -5.71 -6.37
N GLY A 44 14.09 -4.43 -6.61
CA GLY A 44 15.44 -3.97 -6.94
C GLY A 44 16.47 -4.33 -5.87
N PHE A 45 16.13 -4.14 -4.59
CA PHE A 45 17.04 -4.46 -3.49
C PHE A 45 17.31 -5.97 -3.39
N ALA A 46 16.29 -6.81 -3.56
CA ALA A 46 16.46 -8.27 -3.58
C ALA A 46 17.43 -8.72 -4.69
N ARG A 47 17.38 -8.07 -5.87
CA ARG A 47 18.33 -8.32 -6.95
C ARG A 47 19.73 -7.83 -6.61
N GLU A 48 19.85 -6.64 -6.03
CA GLU A 48 21.12 -6.02 -5.66
C GLU A 48 21.91 -6.86 -4.66
N ILE A 49 21.26 -7.41 -3.63
CA ILE A 49 21.93 -8.28 -2.64
C ILE A 49 22.17 -9.71 -3.16
N GLY A 50 21.77 -10.02 -4.40
CA GLY A 50 21.85 -11.34 -4.98
C GLY A 50 20.99 -12.37 -4.24
N LEU A 51 19.82 -11.97 -3.71
CA LEU A 51 18.96 -12.85 -2.94
C LEU A 51 18.57 -14.12 -3.72
N PRO A 52 18.18 -14.06 -5.01
CA PRO A 52 17.90 -15.27 -5.79
C PRO A 52 19.09 -16.23 -5.79
N GLN A 53 20.30 -15.75 -6.12
CA GLN A 53 21.51 -16.56 -6.20
C GLN A 53 21.91 -17.16 -4.85
N ARG A 54 21.71 -16.41 -3.76
CA ARG A 54 21.98 -16.90 -2.40
C ARG A 54 21.04 -18.03 -2.00
N LEU A 55 19.73 -17.91 -2.32
CA LEU A 55 18.76 -18.98 -2.05
C LEU A 55 19.07 -20.24 -2.86
N GLU A 56 19.53 -20.08 -4.10
CA GLU A 56 19.97 -21.18 -4.94
C GLU A 56 21.17 -21.92 -4.34
N ALA A 57 22.17 -21.17 -3.87
CA ALA A 57 23.37 -21.71 -3.24
C ALA A 57 23.09 -22.39 -1.89
N TRP A 58 22.12 -21.89 -1.11
CA TRP A 58 21.76 -22.45 0.20
C TRP A 58 20.94 -23.75 0.10
N GLY A 59 20.19 -23.92 -0.99
CA GLY A 59 19.23 -24.99 -1.11
C GLY A 59 19.64 -26.15 -2.01
N GLY A 60 20.42 -25.94 -3.09
CA GLY A 60 20.66 -26.94 -4.15
C GLY A 60 19.41 -27.47 -4.88
N VAL A 61 18.23 -27.33 -4.27
CA VAL A 61 16.89 -27.78 -4.65
C VAL A 61 15.98 -26.60 -4.97
N PHE A 62 16.18 -25.46 -4.32
CA PHE A 62 15.56 -24.19 -4.71
C PHE A 62 16.33 -23.62 -5.89
N VAL A 63 15.80 -23.75 -7.09
CA VAL A 63 16.25 -22.99 -8.26
C VAL A 63 15.14 -22.00 -8.55
N ASP A 64 15.42 -20.68 -8.60
CA ASP A 64 14.40 -19.71 -9.01
C ASP A 64 14.23 -19.75 -10.53
N ARG A 65 13.80 -20.92 -11.02
CA ARG A 65 13.53 -21.18 -12.43
C ARG A 65 12.46 -20.25 -12.98
N SER A 66 11.70 -19.58 -12.11
CA SER A 66 10.67 -18.63 -12.46
C SER A 66 11.18 -17.18 -12.49
N GLY A 67 12.20 -16.80 -11.72
CA GLY A 67 12.60 -15.41 -11.52
C GLY A 67 11.64 -14.62 -10.60
N THR A 68 10.89 -15.31 -9.73
CA THR A 68 9.82 -14.71 -8.91
C THR A 68 10.30 -14.24 -7.54
N VAL A 69 11.49 -14.66 -7.09
CA VAL A 69 12.04 -14.33 -5.76
C VAL A 69 12.01 -12.83 -5.46
N PRO A 70 12.39 -11.92 -6.37
CA PRO A 70 12.33 -10.48 -6.09
C PRO A 70 10.92 -9.94 -5.80
N TYR A 71 9.89 -10.54 -6.39
CA TYR A 71 8.48 -10.13 -6.18
C TYR A 71 7.89 -10.77 -4.93
N LEU A 72 8.31 -11.99 -4.59
CA LEU A 72 8.00 -12.60 -3.30
C LEU A 72 8.65 -11.82 -2.15
N TRP A 73 9.88 -11.33 -2.32
CA TRP A 73 10.52 -10.41 -1.39
C TRP A 73 9.72 -9.11 -1.23
N TRP A 74 9.18 -8.58 -2.34
CA TRP A 74 8.36 -7.38 -2.32
C TRP A 74 7.07 -7.57 -1.52
N GLY A 75 6.34 -8.65 -1.80
CA GLY A 75 5.15 -9.05 -1.04
C GLY A 75 5.45 -9.35 0.42
N PHE A 76 6.53 -10.06 0.72
CA PHE A 76 6.94 -10.35 2.09
C PHE A 76 7.30 -9.07 2.87
N SER A 77 8.18 -8.23 2.32
CA SER A 77 8.56 -6.95 2.90
C SER A 77 7.34 -6.05 3.13
N SER A 78 6.36 -6.12 2.23
CA SER A 78 5.07 -5.44 2.37
C SER A 78 4.32 -5.91 3.61
N LEU A 79 4.16 -7.21 3.80
CA LEU A 79 3.48 -7.76 4.97
C LEU A 79 4.19 -7.38 6.27
N ILE A 80 5.51 -7.44 6.30
CA ILE A 80 6.27 -7.10 7.51
C ILE A 80 6.15 -5.61 7.82
N LEU A 81 6.54 -4.75 6.88
CA LEU A 81 6.68 -3.31 7.14
C LEU A 81 5.34 -2.56 7.13
N ARG A 82 4.36 -3.00 6.32
CA ARG A 82 3.11 -2.27 6.08
C ARG A 82 1.86 -2.97 6.62
N VAL A 83 1.99 -4.17 7.19
CA VAL A 83 0.88 -4.85 7.90
C VAL A 83 1.28 -5.18 9.34
N ALA A 84 2.28 -6.03 9.54
CA ALA A 84 2.67 -6.55 10.85
C ALA A 84 3.19 -5.44 11.76
N LEU A 85 4.09 -4.58 11.27
CA LEU A 85 4.61 -3.45 12.05
C LEU A 85 3.53 -2.43 12.42
N PRO A 86 2.66 -1.96 11.50
CA PRO A 86 1.50 -1.15 11.87
C PRO A 86 0.58 -1.81 12.90
N LEU A 87 0.28 -3.10 12.76
CA LEU A 87 -0.53 -3.84 13.73
C LEU A 87 0.15 -3.90 15.12
N ALA A 88 1.44 -4.16 15.15
CA ALA A 88 2.25 -4.13 16.37
C ALA A 88 2.20 -2.75 17.03
N VAL A 89 2.33 -1.67 16.27
CA VAL A 89 2.21 -0.29 16.77
C VAL A 89 0.81 -0.02 17.31
N ILE A 90 -0.25 -0.43 16.58
CA ILE A 90 -1.65 -0.27 17.00
C ILE A 90 -1.88 -0.96 18.36
N VAL A 91 -1.45 -2.21 18.50
CA VAL A 91 -1.76 -3.04 19.67
C VAL A 91 -0.85 -2.71 20.86
N TRP A 92 0.46 -2.58 20.65
CA TRP A 92 1.42 -2.48 21.74
C TRP A 92 1.79 -1.04 22.13
N VAL A 93 1.81 -0.12 21.16
CA VAL A 93 2.19 1.28 21.40
C VAL A 93 0.95 2.15 21.63
N LEU A 94 0.00 2.12 20.70
CA LEU A 94 -1.23 2.91 20.75
C LEU A 94 -2.29 2.28 21.66
N LYS A 95 -2.15 0.99 22.00
CA LYS A 95 -3.09 0.23 22.84
C LYS A 95 -4.54 0.31 22.34
N ARG A 96 -4.71 0.30 21.02
CA ARG A 96 -6.02 0.37 20.33
C ARG A 96 -6.38 -0.99 19.74
N ARG A 97 -7.64 -1.15 19.34
CA ARG A 97 -8.08 -2.37 18.64
C ARG A 97 -7.76 -2.23 17.15
N PRO A 98 -7.24 -3.28 16.48
CA PRO A 98 -7.03 -3.25 15.02
C PRO A 98 -8.28 -2.87 14.21
N GLY A 99 -9.46 -3.26 14.69
CA GLY A 99 -10.74 -2.89 14.08
C GLY A 99 -10.98 -1.38 14.01
N ASP A 100 -10.41 -0.60 14.93
CA ASP A 100 -10.50 0.88 14.94
C ASP A 100 -9.64 1.51 13.83
N PHE A 101 -8.77 0.71 13.20
CA PHE A 101 -7.92 1.07 12.05
C PHE A 101 -8.37 0.37 10.76
N GLY A 102 -9.61 -0.12 10.71
CA GLY A 102 -10.16 -0.74 9.50
C GLY A 102 -9.72 -2.19 9.26
N PHE A 103 -8.99 -2.83 10.19
CA PHE A 103 -8.70 -4.27 10.16
C PHE A 103 -9.95 -5.06 10.59
N ARG A 104 -11.00 -4.97 9.78
CA ARG A 104 -12.29 -5.62 10.02
C ARG A 104 -12.90 -6.08 8.71
N VAL A 105 -13.36 -7.34 8.70
CA VAL A 105 -14.07 -7.95 7.56
C VAL A 105 -15.60 -7.92 7.77
N LYS A 106 -16.06 -7.95 9.02
CA LYS A 106 -17.49 -8.01 9.35
C LYS A 106 -18.22 -6.72 8.92
N GLY A 107 -19.30 -6.89 8.15
CA GLY A 107 -20.16 -5.78 7.66
C GLY A 107 -19.62 -5.06 6.43
N THR A 108 -18.40 -5.38 6.01
CA THR A 108 -17.67 -4.72 4.94
C THR A 108 -18.29 -4.97 3.55
N PHE A 109 -18.80 -6.18 3.31
CA PHE A 109 -19.41 -6.57 2.04
C PHE A 109 -20.70 -5.82 1.68
N ARG A 110 -21.37 -5.18 2.65
CA ARG A 110 -22.53 -4.31 2.37
C ARG A 110 -22.17 -3.15 1.43
N HIS A 111 -20.91 -2.73 1.44
CA HIS A 111 -20.42 -1.64 0.61
C HIS A 111 -19.86 -2.12 -0.73
N LEU A 112 -19.79 -3.44 -0.98
CA LEU A 112 -19.18 -3.98 -2.19
C LEU A 112 -19.77 -3.43 -3.51
N PRO A 113 -21.08 -3.13 -3.64
CA PRO A 113 -21.63 -2.59 -4.88
C PRO A 113 -20.95 -1.30 -5.38
N ILE A 114 -20.55 -0.39 -4.49
CA ILE A 114 -19.86 0.84 -4.92
C ILE A 114 -18.43 0.55 -5.42
N TYR A 115 -17.77 -0.47 -4.87
CA TYR A 115 -16.45 -0.90 -5.33
C TYR A 115 -16.54 -1.64 -6.67
N ILE A 116 -17.59 -2.44 -6.88
CA ILE A 116 -17.88 -3.07 -8.18
C ILE A 116 -18.16 -2.00 -9.23
N ALA A 117 -18.98 -1.00 -8.91
CA ALA A 117 -19.22 0.13 -9.81
C ALA A 117 -17.92 0.89 -10.14
N GLY A 118 -17.05 1.10 -9.13
CA GLY A 118 -15.73 1.68 -9.34
C GLY A 118 -14.84 0.83 -10.25
N TYR A 119 -14.84 -0.49 -10.10
CA TYR A 119 -14.12 -1.41 -10.99
C TYR A 119 -14.65 -1.34 -12.44
N LEU A 120 -15.98 -1.40 -12.61
CA LEU A 120 -16.62 -1.31 -13.93
C LEU A 120 -16.36 0.03 -14.61
N PHE A 121 -16.24 1.11 -13.84
CA PHE A 121 -15.82 2.41 -14.35
C PHE A 121 -14.34 2.42 -14.77
N MET A 122 -13.46 1.79 -13.99
CA MET A 122 -12.02 1.71 -14.32
C MET A 122 -11.77 0.80 -15.52
N LEU A 123 -12.54 -0.27 -15.72
CA LEU A 123 -12.32 -1.26 -16.77
C LEU A 123 -12.15 -0.67 -18.19
N PRO A 124 -13.05 0.20 -18.70
CA PRO A 124 -12.85 0.82 -20.01
C PRO A 124 -11.60 1.73 -20.06
N LEU A 125 -11.25 2.37 -18.94
CA LEU A 125 -10.03 3.18 -18.85
C LEU A 125 -8.77 2.30 -18.93
N LEU A 126 -8.79 1.13 -18.29
CA LEU A 126 -7.70 0.15 -18.36
C LEU A 126 -7.54 -0.41 -19.78
N VAL A 127 -8.64 -0.77 -20.44
CA VAL A 127 -8.63 -1.26 -21.84
C VAL A 127 -8.15 -0.19 -22.82
N TRP A 128 -8.45 1.08 -22.54
CA TRP A 128 -7.95 2.19 -23.35
C TRP A 128 -6.45 2.44 -23.10
N ALA A 129 -6.03 2.48 -21.84
CA ALA A 129 -4.64 2.68 -21.44
C ALA A 129 -3.73 1.52 -21.88
N SER A 130 -4.25 0.29 -21.95
CA SER A 130 -3.48 -0.87 -22.39
C SER A 130 -3.03 -0.78 -23.86
N ARG A 131 -3.60 0.13 -24.65
CA ARG A 131 -3.15 0.37 -26.03
C ARG A 131 -1.95 1.30 -26.13
N TRP A 132 -1.50 1.86 -25.01
CA TRP A 132 -0.37 2.80 -24.98
C TRP A 132 0.96 2.07 -24.82
N GLU A 133 1.98 2.52 -25.56
CA GLU A 133 3.34 1.98 -25.47
C GLU A 133 3.91 2.06 -24.04
N SER A 134 3.63 3.16 -23.33
CA SER A 134 4.07 3.34 -21.95
C SER A 134 3.47 2.31 -20.98
N PHE A 135 2.26 1.81 -21.28
CA PHE A 135 1.61 0.79 -20.45
C PHE A 135 2.22 -0.59 -20.73
N GLN A 136 2.32 -0.96 -22.01
CA GLN A 136 2.88 -2.25 -22.46
C GLN A 136 4.36 -2.41 -22.12
N THR A 137 5.11 -1.32 -21.98
CA THR A 137 6.51 -1.37 -21.54
C THR A 137 6.65 -1.50 -20.01
N TYR A 138 5.66 -1.03 -19.26
CA TYR A 138 5.71 -0.98 -17.80
C TYR A 138 5.07 -2.19 -17.13
N TYR A 139 4.02 -2.75 -17.74
CA TYR A 139 3.32 -3.96 -17.28
C TYR A 139 3.48 -5.11 -18.28
N PRO A 140 3.39 -6.37 -17.81
CA PRO A 140 3.39 -6.77 -16.40
C PRO A 140 4.78 -6.58 -15.76
N PHE A 141 4.84 -6.39 -14.44
CA PHE A 141 6.14 -6.22 -13.77
C PHE A 141 7.03 -7.45 -13.87
N TYR A 142 6.42 -8.62 -14.02
CA TYR A 142 7.10 -9.89 -14.19
C TYR A 142 7.20 -10.22 -15.69
N ALA A 143 8.42 -10.13 -16.22
CA ALA A 143 8.69 -10.27 -17.66
C ALA A 143 8.24 -11.61 -18.28
N ARG A 144 8.06 -12.65 -17.45
CA ARG A 144 7.66 -14.00 -17.88
C ARG A 144 6.20 -14.30 -17.58
N ALA A 145 5.39 -13.28 -17.31
CA ALA A 145 3.98 -13.47 -16.96
C ALA A 145 3.19 -14.17 -18.08
N SER A 146 3.48 -13.87 -19.35
CA SER A 146 2.85 -14.48 -20.52
C SER A 146 3.14 -15.99 -20.69
N GLU A 147 4.19 -16.52 -20.04
CA GLU A 147 4.44 -17.97 -19.98
C GLU A 147 3.40 -18.71 -19.13
N GLY A 148 2.68 -17.99 -18.26
CA GLY A 148 1.67 -18.56 -17.38
C GLY A 148 2.24 -19.54 -16.34
N GLY A 149 1.38 -20.48 -15.92
CA GLY A 149 1.75 -21.58 -15.03
C GLY A 149 2.16 -21.14 -13.62
N TRP A 150 3.07 -21.91 -13.00
CA TRP A 150 3.43 -21.74 -11.60
C TRP A 150 4.21 -20.46 -11.31
N GLY A 151 5.03 -19.99 -12.26
CA GLY A 151 5.77 -18.74 -12.11
C GLY A 151 4.84 -17.53 -12.02
N LEU A 152 3.83 -17.47 -12.90
CA LEU A 152 2.79 -16.45 -12.84
C LEU A 152 2.05 -16.50 -11.48
N ALA A 153 1.62 -17.69 -11.04
CA ALA A 153 0.92 -17.84 -9.77
C ALA A 153 1.73 -17.33 -8.55
N LEU A 154 3.04 -17.63 -8.51
CA LEU A 154 3.92 -17.14 -7.44
C LEU A 154 4.10 -15.62 -7.50
N TYR A 155 4.27 -15.05 -8.69
CA TYR A 155 4.34 -13.60 -8.87
C TYR A 155 3.05 -12.92 -8.38
N GLU A 156 1.88 -13.42 -8.80
CA GLU A 156 0.58 -12.85 -8.41
C GLU A 156 0.34 -12.91 -6.91
N VAL A 157 0.82 -13.96 -6.22
CA VAL A 157 0.78 -14.03 -4.75
C VAL A 157 1.63 -12.94 -4.11
N GLY A 158 2.87 -12.75 -4.59
CA GLY A 158 3.74 -11.66 -4.13
C GLY A 158 3.11 -10.29 -4.38
N TYR A 159 2.48 -10.11 -5.55
CA TYR A 159 1.80 -8.89 -5.93
C TYR A 159 0.54 -8.64 -5.10
N ALA A 160 -0.21 -9.68 -4.75
CA ALA A 160 -1.36 -9.57 -3.87
C ALA A 160 -0.97 -9.15 -2.44
N PHE A 161 0.11 -9.72 -1.90
CA PHE A 161 0.66 -9.33 -0.59
C PHE A 161 1.21 -7.90 -0.59
N GLN A 162 1.77 -7.48 -1.73
CA GLN A 162 2.13 -6.09 -1.94
C GLN A 162 0.90 -5.17 -1.77
N PHE A 163 -0.21 -5.44 -2.45
CA PHE A 163 -1.41 -4.60 -2.34
C PHE A 163 -2.10 -4.69 -0.99
N LEU A 164 -2.09 -5.86 -0.35
CA LEU A 164 -2.56 -6.00 1.02
C LEU A 164 -1.82 -5.03 1.95
N GLY A 165 -0.49 -4.96 1.87
CA GLY A 165 0.26 -4.00 2.67
C GLY A 165 0.01 -2.54 2.27
N VAL A 166 -0.09 -2.22 0.97
CA VAL A 166 -0.46 -0.86 0.53
C VAL A 166 -1.79 -0.43 1.16
N GLU A 167 -2.84 -1.22 1.02
CA GLU A 167 -4.18 -0.85 1.48
C GLU A 167 -4.27 -0.85 3.01
N ALA A 168 -3.69 -1.86 3.68
CA ALA A 168 -3.66 -1.92 5.15
C ALA A 168 -2.90 -0.72 5.75
N PHE A 169 -1.81 -0.28 5.12
CA PHE A 169 -1.04 0.86 5.60
C PHE A 169 -1.71 2.20 5.32
N PHE A 170 -2.08 2.48 4.08
CA PHE A 170 -2.64 3.79 3.71
C PHE A 170 -4.09 3.93 4.17
N ARG A 171 -4.99 3.00 3.77
CA ARG A 171 -6.42 3.09 4.09
C ARG A 171 -6.71 2.61 5.52
N GLY A 172 -5.87 1.73 6.06
CA GLY A 172 -5.95 1.30 7.45
C GLY A 172 -5.19 2.23 8.41
N PHE A 173 -3.91 1.93 8.63
CA PHE A 173 -3.08 2.58 9.64
C PHE A 173 -3.08 4.12 9.57
N MET A 174 -2.74 4.68 8.42
CA MET A 174 -2.57 6.14 8.27
C MET A 174 -3.92 6.86 8.25
N THR A 175 -4.87 6.44 7.42
CA THR A 175 -6.18 7.11 7.30
C THR A 175 -6.94 7.09 8.63
N PHE A 176 -7.11 5.93 9.27
CA PHE A 176 -7.87 5.86 10.52
C PHE A 176 -7.11 6.44 11.72
N GLY A 177 -5.78 6.33 11.75
CA GLY A 177 -4.95 6.96 12.77
C GLY A 177 -5.07 8.48 12.75
N LEU A 178 -5.06 9.09 11.57
CA LEU A 178 -5.23 10.55 11.44
C LEU A 178 -6.68 11.00 11.59
N TYR A 179 -7.65 10.15 11.24
CA TYR A 179 -9.08 10.49 11.25
C TYR A 179 -9.59 10.87 12.64
N ARG A 180 -9.04 10.29 13.71
CA ARG A 180 -9.50 10.58 15.09
C ARG A 180 -9.22 12.02 15.51
N ARG A 181 -8.15 12.63 14.99
CA ARG A 181 -7.77 14.01 15.27
C ARG A 181 -8.30 14.98 14.22
N PHE A 182 -8.18 14.63 12.94
CA PHE A 182 -8.41 15.54 11.83
C PHE A 182 -9.70 15.27 11.03
N GLY A 183 -10.47 14.25 11.40
CA GLY A 183 -11.67 13.84 10.67
C GLY A 183 -11.36 13.60 9.19
N TRP A 184 -12.19 14.15 8.31
CA TRP A 184 -12.06 13.96 6.86
C TRP A 184 -10.75 14.48 6.25
N LEU A 185 -10.03 15.39 6.92
CA LEU A 185 -8.70 15.84 6.45
C LEU A 185 -7.65 14.73 6.47
N ALA A 186 -7.88 13.63 7.20
CA ALA A 186 -7.03 12.45 7.14
C ALA A 186 -6.90 11.87 5.72
N VAL A 187 -7.94 11.98 4.89
CA VAL A 187 -7.94 11.45 3.52
C VAL A 187 -6.94 12.19 2.62
N PRO A 188 -6.99 13.53 2.47
CA PRO A 188 -5.97 14.24 1.70
C PRO A 188 -4.57 14.12 2.32
N MET A 189 -4.44 14.11 3.66
CA MET A 189 -3.15 13.89 4.34
C MET A 189 -2.51 12.54 3.97
N MET A 190 -3.30 11.48 3.91
CA MET A 190 -2.86 10.15 3.46
C MET A 190 -2.59 10.12 1.94
N THR A 191 -3.40 10.83 1.16
CA THR A 191 -3.31 10.85 -0.30
C THR A 191 -1.97 11.41 -0.78
N VAL A 192 -1.37 12.36 -0.05
CA VAL A 192 -0.05 12.93 -0.38
C VAL A 192 1.03 11.83 -0.48
N PRO A 193 1.42 11.12 0.59
CA PRO A 193 2.43 10.07 0.48
C PRO A 193 1.97 8.87 -0.36
N TYR A 194 0.66 8.58 -0.43
CA TYR A 194 0.14 7.56 -1.35
C TYR A 194 0.43 7.91 -2.82
N THR A 195 0.29 9.18 -3.20
CA THR A 195 0.62 9.64 -4.55
C THR A 195 2.13 9.60 -4.78
N MET A 196 2.93 9.95 -3.78
CA MET A 196 4.40 9.95 -3.90
C MET A 196 4.98 8.58 -4.23
N ILE A 197 4.40 7.49 -3.71
CA ILE A 197 4.87 6.13 -4.07
C ILE A 197 4.56 5.75 -5.52
N HIS A 198 3.75 6.55 -6.24
CA HIS A 198 3.43 6.37 -7.65
C HIS A 198 4.28 7.25 -8.59
N PHE A 199 5.21 8.07 -8.08
CA PHE A 199 6.00 8.98 -8.92
C PHE A 199 6.90 8.28 -9.95
N SER A 200 7.23 7.00 -9.75
CA SER A 200 7.97 6.21 -10.74
C SER A 200 7.08 5.61 -11.84
N LYS A 201 5.75 5.75 -11.74
CA LYS A 201 4.81 5.24 -12.74
C LYS A 201 4.60 6.27 -13.87
N PRO A 202 4.04 5.87 -15.02
CA PRO A 202 3.59 6.80 -16.05
C PRO A 202 2.71 7.92 -15.46
N MET A 203 2.90 9.15 -15.93
CA MET A 203 2.25 10.35 -15.37
C MET A 203 0.72 10.21 -15.21
N PRO A 204 -0.03 9.64 -16.18
CA PRO A 204 -1.47 9.44 -16.02
C PRO A 204 -1.84 8.54 -14.83
N GLU A 205 -1.04 7.51 -14.55
CA GLU A 205 -1.27 6.63 -13.38
C GLU A 205 -0.95 7.34 -12.07
N ALA A 206 0.13 8.13 -12.04
CA ALA A 206 0.48 8.95 -10.87
C ALA A 206 -0.61 10.00 -10.58
N ALA A 207 -1.17 10.64 -11.61
CA ALA A 207 -2.29 11.56 -11.48
C ALA A 207 -3.58 10.84 -11.02
N ALA A 208 -3.87 9.67 -11.59
CA ALA A 208 -5.01 8.84 -11.18
C ALA A 208 -4.90 8.37 -9.72
N ALA A 209 -3.68 8.20 -9.18
CA ALA A 209 -3.46 7.86 -7.78
C ALA A 209 -4.00 8.93 -6.81
N ILE A 210 -4.06 10.21 -7.20
CA ILE A 210 -4.67 11.26 -6.37
C ILE A 210 -6.17 10.98 -6.20
N LEU A 211 -6.87 10.79 -7.32
CA LEU A 211 -8.31 10.50 -7.31
C LEU A 211 -8.60 9.17 -6.60
N ALA A 212 -7.82 8.13 -6.89
CA ALA A 212 -7.94 6.83 -6.23
C ALA A 212 -7.70 6.94 -4.72
N GLY A 213 -6.71 7.73 -4.27
CA GLY A 213 -6.42 8.01 -2.87
C GLY A 213 -7.60 8.68 -2.16
N LEU A 214 -8.14 9.74 -2.75
CA LEU A 214 -9.28 10.48 -2.20
C LEU A 214 -10.54 9.61 -2.11
N ILE A 215 -10.88 8.91 -3.19
CA ILE A 215 -12.09 8.10 -3.28
C ILE A 215 -11.97 6.89 -2.34
N LEU A 216 -10.90 6.10 -2.45
CA LEU A 216 -10.74 4.88 -1.65
C LEU A 216 -10.52 5.19 -0.17
N GLY A 217 -9.82 6.27 0.19
CA GLY A 217 -9.69 6.72 1.57
C GLY A 217 -11.04 7.09 2.18
N THR A 218 -11.87 7.84 1.43
CA THR A 218 -13.24 8.18 1.85
C THR A 218 -14.10 6.93 2.04
N MET A 219 -14.07 6.01 1.08
CA MET A 219 -14.84 4.77 1.16
C MET A 219 -14.36 3.85 2.28
N ALA A 220 -13.05 3.82 2.58
CA ALA A 220 -12.51 3.06 3.70
C ALA A 220 -13.10 3.55 5.03
N ILE A 221 -13.16 4.87 5.26
CA ILE A 221 -13.80 5.46 6.45
C ILE A 221 -15.29 5.08 6.51
N ARG A 222 -16.02 5.19 5.39
CA ARG A 222 -17.47 4.90 5.36
C ARG A 222 -17.79 3.42 5.59
N SER A 223 -17.00 2.51 5.01
CA SER A 223 -17.14 1.07 5.23
C SER A 223 -16.50 0.59 6.54
N LYS A 224 -15.72 1.48 7.19
CA LYS A 224 -14.89 1.20 8.37
C LYS A 224 -13.95 0.01 8.12
N SER A 225 -13.42 -0.11 6.90
CA SER A 225 -12.56 -1.20 6.47
C SER A 225 -11.76 -0.84 5.22
N PHE A 226 -10.49 -1.25 5.16
CA PHE A 226 -9.70 -1.15 3.91
C PHE A 226 -9.94 -2.34 2.95
N VAL A 227 -10.57 -3.42 3.42
CA VAL A 227 -10.67 -4.70 2.69
C VAL A 227 -11.37 -4.58 1.33
N PRO A 228 -12.47 -3.83 1.13
CA PRO A 228 -13.04 -3.71 -0.21
C PRO A 228 -12.14 -2.91 -1.14
N GLY A 229 -11.38 -1.94 -0.59
CA GLY A 229 -10.35 -1.21 -1.33
C GLY A 229 -9.27 -2.16 -1.83
N LEU A 230 -8.83 -3.10 -0.99
CA LEU A 230 -7.95 -4.20 -1.38
C LEU A 230 -8.53 -5.05 -2.51
N LEU A 231 -9.78 -5.50 -2.40
CA LEU A 231 -10.39 -6.31 -3.46
C LEU A 231 -10.45 -5.55 -4.79
N LEU A 232 -10.82 -4.26 -4.76
CA LEU A 232 -10.82 -3.40 -5.94
C LEU A 232 -9.40 -3.22 -6.51
N HIS A 233 -8.41 -3.00 -5.65
CA HIS A 233 -7.02 -2.81 -6.08
C HIS A 233 -6.46 -4.08 -6.73
N LEU A 234 -6.71 -5.25 -6.14
CA LEU A 234 -6.35 -6.54 -6.71
C LEU A 234 -7.03 -6.77 -8.06
N ALA A 235 -8.34 -6.49 -8.15
CA ALA A 235 -9.07 -6.63 -9.41
C ALA A 235 -8.47 -5.75 -10.51
N VAL A 236 -8.15 -4.49 -10.21
CA VAL A 236 -7.50 -3.58 -11.17
C VAL A 236 -6.10 -4.08 -11.54
N ALA A 237 -5.30 -4.51 -10.57
CA ALA A 237 -3.94 -5.00 -10.80
C ALA A 237 -3.88 -6.25 -11.68
N PHE A 238 -4.67 -7.27 -11.36
CA PHE A 238 -4.74 -8.49 -12.16
C PHE A 238 -5.29 -8.22 -13.56
N THR A 239 -6.21 -7.27 -13.70
CA THR A 239 -6.71 -6.83 -15.01
C THR A 239 -5.62 -6.15 -15.83
N MET A 240 -4.79 -5.30 -15.20
CA MET A 240 -3.68 -4.65 -15.90
C MET A 240 -2.66 -5.67 -16.41
N ASP A 241 -2.28 -6.63 -15.57
CA ASP A 241 -1.34 -7.68 -15.97
C ASP A 241 -1.95 -8.55 -17.08
N PHE A 242 -3.24 -8.92 -16.98
CA PHE A 242 -3.93 -9.65 -18.05
C PHE A 242 -4.01 -8.88 -19.37
N LEU A 243 -4.23 -7.55 -19.35
CA LEU A 243 -4.30 -6.72 -20.55
C LEU A 243 -2.93 -6.43 -21.19
N ALA A 244 -1.84 -6.69 -20.47
CA ALA A 244 -0.47 -6.49 -20.92
C ALA A 244 0.22 -7.79 -21.38
N MET A 245 -0.43 -8.95 -21.20
CA MET A 245 0.04 -10.25 -21.70
C MET A 245 -0.48 -10.53 -23.10
#